data_AF-A0A2D6YG68-F1
#
_entry.id   AF-A0A2D6YG68-F1
#
_cell.length_a   1.000
_cell.length_b   1.000
_cell.length_c   1.000
_cell.angle_alpha   90.00
_cell.angle_beta   90.00
_cell.angle_gamma   90.00
#
_symmetry.space_group_name_H-M   'P 1'
#
loop_
_entity.id
_entity.type
_entity.pdbx_description
1 polymer ?
#
loop_
_entity_poly.entity_id
_entity_poly.type
_entity_poly.pdbx_seq_one_letter_code
_entity_poly.pdbx_strand_id
1 'polypeptide(L)'
;MTVQSNGSDTRSLNTSRWLIPGLIILFCLVAFYFTTQFDRVPEILKRGIQPSDFPQLILLLLTGLACLLPFENIQQNRAAIPPSVFISLTLMIIFVLLTHLDFFIALGCFGGLLSFSWGERRLGALFLVTLLLPTFVFFLFDLVFEVRFPRGLLTNLWYG
;
A
#
# COMPACT_ATOMS: atom_id res chain seq x y z
N MET A 1 33.66 40.27 12.48
CA MET A 1 32.47 40.81 11.81
C MET A 1 31.35 39.80 11.97
N THR A 2 30.26 40.28 12.56
CA THR A 2 28.94 39.70 12.86
C THR A 2 28.51 38.38 12.22
N VAL A 3 28.21 37.43 13.10
CA VAL A 3 27.23 36.34 12.93
C VAL A 3 25.85 36.94 12.61
N GLN A 4 25.28 36.62 11.45
CA GLN A 4 23.84 36.73 11.17
C GLN A 4 23.48 35.96 9.88
N SER A 5 23.06 34.70 10.02
CA SER A 5 22.37 33.92 8.97
C SER A 5 21.88 32.58 9.55
N ASN A 6 21.13 32.57 10.65
CA ASN A 6 20.69 31.31 11.29
C ASN A 6 19.18 31.26 11.60
N GLY A 7 18.38 32.13 10.97
CA GLY A 7 16.94 32.27 11.24
C GLY A 7 16.00 31.81 10.11
N SER A 8 16.48 31.72 8.87
CA SER A 8 15.67 31.35 7.69
C SER A 8 15.67 29.84 7.41
N ASP A 9 16.78 29.15 7.67
CA ASP A 9 16.91 27.71 7.34
C ASP A 9 16.14 26.80 8.29
N THR A 10 15.97 27.19 9.55
CA THR A 10 15.17 26.44 10.53
C THR A 10 13.67 26.57 10.27
N ARG A 11 13.21 27.73 9.79
CA ARG A 11 11.81 27.98 9.44
C ARG A 11 11.39 27.21 8.18
N SER A 12 12.24 27.14 7.15
CA SER A 12 11.93 26.40 5.92
C SER A 12 11.85 24.88 6.16
N LEU A 13 12.73 24.35 7.03
CA LEU A 13 12.71 22.95 7.46
C LEU A 13 11.44 22.61 8.26
N ASN A 14 11.06 23.43 9.25
CA ASN A 14 9.83 23.19 10.00
C ASN A 14 8.57 23.39 9.15
N THR A 15 8.56 24.39 8.25
CA THR A 15 7.41 24.61 7.36
C THR A 15 7.25 23.42 6.42
N SER A 16 8.33 22.90 5.83
CA SER A 16 8.27 21.72 4.96
C SER A 16 7.82 20.46 5.71
N ARG A 17 8.24 20.29 6.97
CA ARG A 17 7.83 19.15 7.83
C ARG A 17 6.32 19.13 8.12
N TRP A 18 5.66 20.29 8.21
CA TRP A 18 4.22 20.38 8.44
C TRP A 18 3.41 20.53 7.15
N LEU A 19 3.99 21.15 6.11
CA LEU A 19 3.34 21.38 4.82
C LEU A 19 3.16 20.08 4.03
N ILE A 20 4.14 19.17 4.07
CA ILE A 20 4.06 17.88 3.36
C ILE A 20 2.90 17.02 3.90
N PRO A 21 2.80 16.73 5.22
CA PRO A 21 1.67 15.98 5.77
C PRO A 21 0.34 16.72 5.58
N GLY A 22 0.32 18.05 5.75
CA GLY A 22 -0.89 18.85 5.53
C GLY A 22 -1.44 18.74 4.10
N LEU A 23 -0.56 18.72 3.09
CA LEU A 23 -0.94 18.54 1.70
C LEU A 23 -1.43 17.11 1.41
N ILE A 24 -0.78 16.09 2.00
CA ILE A 24 -1.22 14.70 1.89
C ILE A 24 -2.62 14.53 2.51
N ILE A 25 -2.85 15.06 3.70
CA ILE A 25 -4.14 14.99 4.39
C ILE A 25 -5.21 15.74 3.57
N LEU A 26 -4.91 16.93 3.05
CA LEU A 26 -5.82 17.67 2.18
C LEU A 26 -6.19 16.85 0.93
N PHE A 27 -5.21 16.23 0.28
CA PHE A 27 -5.44 15.37 -0.87
C PHE A 27 -6.30 14.16 -0.52
N CYS A 28 -6.02 13.50 0.62
CA CYS A 28 -6.82 12.38 1.10
C CYS A 28 -8.26 12.78 1.42
N LEU A 29 -8.49 13.96 2.01
CA LEU A 29 -9.83 14.47 2.28
C LEU A 29 -10.60 14.82 0.99
N VAL A 30 -9.93 15.39 -0.02
CA VAL A 30 -10.53 15.65 -1.33
C VAL A 30 -10.90 14.32 -2.01
N ALA A 31 -9.99 13.34 -2.01
CA ALA A 31 -10.27 12.01 -2.53
C ALA A 31 -11.41 11.30 -1.78
N PHE A 32 -11.48 11.49 -0.46
CA PHE A 32 -12.57 10.99 0.37
C PHE A 32 -13.90 11.64 -0.01
N TYR A 33 -13.92 12.95 -0.26
CA TYR A 33 -15.12 13.62 -0.74
C TYR A 33 -15.60 13.04 -2.08
N PHE A 34 -14.68 12.77 -3.02
CA PHE A 34 -15.03 12.10 -4.27
C PHE A 34 -15.58 10.68 -4.05
N THR A 35 -15.13 9.95 -3.02
CA THR A 35 -15.65 8.60 -2.72
C THR A 35 -17.11 8.60 -2.23
N THR A 36 -17.60 9.72 -1.70
CA THR A 36 -19.00 9.84 -1.24
C THR A 36 -20.01 10.05 -2.38
N GLN A 37 -19.54 10.29 -3.62
CA GLN A 37 -20.40 10.56 -4.79
C GLN A 37 -20.67 9.31 -5.65
N PHE A 38 -20.28 8.11 -5.20
CA PHE A 38 -20.55 6.85 -5.91
C PHE A 38 -22.00 6.38 -5.71
N ASP A 39 -22.94 6.99 -6.43
CA ASP A 39 -24.41 6.82 -6.31
C ASP A 39 -24.99 5.59 -7.07
N ARG A 40 -24.15 4.65 -7.52
CA ARG A 40 -24.59 3.47 -8.30
C ARG A 40 -23.91 2.21 -7.80
N VAL A 41 -24.46 1.59 -6.77
CA VAL A 41 -24.07 0.23 -6.35
C VAL A 41 -25.10 -0.78 -6.87
N PRO A 42 -24.74 -1.68 -7.80
CA PRO A 42 -25.59 -2.78 -8.24
C PRO A 42 -25.96 -3.71 -7.06
N GLU A 43 -27.19 -4.24 -7.05
CA GLU A 43 -27.74 -5.02 -5.93
C GLU A 43 -26.95 -6.28 -5.56
N ILE A 44 -26.06 -6.75 -6.43
CA ILE A 44 -25.16 -7.89 -6.20
C ILE A 44 -24.12 -7.64 -5.09
N LEU A 45 -23.91 -6.37 -4.70
CA LEU A 45 -22.95 -5.90 -3.66
C LEU A 45 -23.65 -5.41 -2.38
N LYS A 46 -24.95 -5.69 -2.20
CA LYS A 46 -25.70 -5.35 -0.98
C LYS A 46 -25.44 -6.32 0.20
N ARG A 47 -24.56 -7.30 0.02
CA ARG A 47 -24.00 -8.15 1.08
C ARG A 47 -22.48 -7.96 1.07
N GLY A 48 -21.94 -7.46 2.18
CA GLY A 48 -20.55 -7.04 2.33
C GLY A 48 -20.34 -5.52 2.33
N ILE A 49 -19.07 -5.12 2.43
CA ILE A 49 -18.62 -3.72 2.41
C ILE A 49 -18.82 -3.14 0.99
N GLN A 50 -19.42 -1.94 0.88
CA GLN A 50 -19.73 -1.37 -0.45
C GLN A 50 -18.44 -1.07 -1.22
N PRO A 51 -18.43 -1.12 -2.56
CA PRO A 51 -17.23 -0.79 -3.35
C PRO A 51 -16.66 0.60 -3.07
N SER A 52 -17.52 1.51 -2.58
CA SER A 52 -17.18 2.86 -2.13
C SER A 52 -16.43 2.90 -0.80
N ASP A 53 -16.65 1.91 0.07
CA ASP A 53 -16.08 1.86 1.41
C ASP A 53 -14.62 1.37 1.38
N PHE A 54 -14.23 0.59 0.37
CA PHE A 54 -12.85 0.10 0.24
C PHE A 54 -11.84 1.25 0.01
N PRO A 55 -12.04 2.16 -0.98
CA PRO A 55 -11.24 3.37 -1.09
C PRO A 55 -11.27 4.21 0.19
N GLN A 56 -12.42 4.28 0.85
CA GLN A 56 -12.60 5.07 2.07
C GLN A 56 -11.74 4.56 3.23
N LEU A 57 -11.67 3.23 3.44
CA LEU A 57 -10.82 2.60 4.45
C LEU A 57 -9.33 2.85 4.20
N ILE A 58 -8.88 2.74 2.94
CA ILE A 58 -7.49 3.03 2.55
C ILE A 58 -7.17 4.50 2.79
N LEU A 59 -8.05 5.41 2.40
CA LEU A 59 -7.87 6.85 2.62
C LEU A 59 -7.81 7.21 4.10
N LEU A 60 -8.66 6.59 4.93
CA LEU A 60 -8.65 6.79 6.38
C LEU A 60 -7.35 6.26 6.99
N LEU A 61 -6.89 5.08 6.58
CA LEU A 61 -5.62 4.51 7.01
C LEU A 61 -4.43 5.41 6.61
N LEU A 62 -4.38 5.83 5.35
CA LEU A 62 -3.35 6.74 4.83
C LEU A 62 -3.36 8.08 5.55
N THR A 63 -4.54 8.62 5.87
CA THR A 63 -4.67 9.85 6.65
C THR A 63 -4.12 9.66 8.06
N GLY A 64 -4.44 8.54 8.72
CA GLY A 64 -3.91 8.19 10.04
C GLY A 64 -2.38 8.05 10.04
N LEU A 65 -1.83 7.40 9.01
CA LEU A 65 -0.37 7.27 8.84
C LEU A 65 0.28 8.63 8.53
N ALA A 66 -0.36 9.46 7.72
CA ALA A 66 0.12 10.80 7.40
C ALA A 66 0.15 11.72 8.63
N CYS A 67 -0.79 11.55 9.56
CA CYS A 67 -0.76 12.24 10.85
C CYS A 67 0.44 11.84 11.71
N LEU A 68 1.05 10.67 11.50
CA LEU A 68 2.23 10.22 12.24
C LEU A 68 3.55 10.78 11.67
N LEU A 69 3.59 11.19 10.40
CA LEU A 69 4.79 11.75 9.72
C LEU A 69 5.45 12.94 10.45
N PRO A 70 4.73 13.93 11.01
CA PRO A 70 5.35 15.05 11.72
C PRO A 70 6.14 14.62 12.97
N PHE A 71 5.81 13.45 13.54
CA PHE A 71 6.47 12.91 14.73
C PHE A 71 7.74 12.14 14.41
N GLU A 72 7.96 11.80 13.14
CA GLU A 72 9.11 11.02 12.70
C GLU A 72 10.29 11.94 12.35
N ASN A 73 11.46 11.67 12.92
CA ASN A 73 12.67 12.44 12.65
C ASN A 73 13.23 12.06 11.27
N ILE A 74 12.82 12.81 10.25
CA ILE A 74 13.32 12.67 8.88
C ILE A 74 14.85 12.87 8.86
N GLN A 75 15.58 11.76 8.73
CA GLN A 75 17.01 11.80 8.47
C GLN A 75 17.24 12.15 7.00
N GLN A 76 17.88 13.29 6.79
CA GLN A 76 18.06 13.91 5.48
C GLN A 76 19.30 13.36 4.75
N ASN A 77 19.53 12.04 4.81
CA ASN A 77 20.60 11.39 4.07
C ASN A 77 20.01 10.65 2.87
N ARG A 78 19.83 11.37 1.76
CA ARG A 78 19.49 10.75 0.46
C ARG A 78 20.73 10.01 -0.04
N ALA A 79 20.87 8.76 0.35
CA ALA A 79 21.76 7.83 -0.34
C ALA A 79 21.31 7.68 -1.80
N ALA A 80 22.27 7.49 -2.72
CA ALA A 80 21.99 7.17 -4.11
C ALA A 80 21.03 5.98 -4.22
N ILE A 81 20.14 6.00 -5.22
CA ILE A 81 19.11 4.98 -5.43
C ILE A 81 19.81 3.61 -5.53
N PRO A 82 19.58 2.69 -4.58
CA PRO A 82 20.24 1.40 -4.62
C PRO A 82 19.70 0.57 -5.80
N PRO A 83 20.53 -0.30 -6.39
CA PRO A 83 20.11 -1.14 -7.52
C PRO A 83 18.94 -2.08 -7.18
N SER A 84 18.66 -2.33 -5.89
CA SER A 84 17.48 -3.07 -5.41
C SER A 84 16.15 -2.41 -5.80
N VAL A 85 16.13 -1.09 -6.03
CA VAL A 85 14.91 -0.39 -6.49
C VAL A 85 14.54 -0.81 -7.91
N PHE A 86 15.51 -0.98 -8.80
CA PHE A 86 15.25 -1.47 -10.16
C PHE A 86 14.72 -2.91 -10.15
N ILE A 87 15.25 -3.76 -9.27
CA ILE A 87 14.75 -5.13 -9.08
C ILE A 87 13.29 -5.09 -8.63
N SER A 88 12.97 -4.27 -7.63
CA SER A 88 11.58 -4.10 -7.14
C SER A 88 10.64 -3.60 -8.24
N LEU A 89 11.11 -2.69 -9.10
CA LEU A 89 10.34 -2.20 -10.25
C LEU A 89 10.09 -3.29 -11.29
N THR A 90 11.10 -4.10 -11.62
CA THR A 90 10.92 -5.25 -12.52
C THR A 90 9.96 -6.28 -11.93
N LEU A 91 10.07 -6.57 -10.63
CA LEU A 91 9.14 -7.46 -9.92
C LEU A 91 7.70 -6.96 -10.00
N MET A 92 7.48 -5.64 -9.96
CA MET A 92 6.15 -5.04 -10.11
C MET A 92 5.56 -5.33 -11.50
N ILE A 93 6.37 -5.24 -12.57
CA ILE A 93 5.93 -5.60 -13.93
C ILE A 93 5.56 -7.08 -14.00
N ILE A 94 6.42 -7.95 -13.44
CA ILE A 94 6.17 -9.40 -13.37
C ILE A 94 4.87 -9.69 -12.61
N PHE A 95 4.64 -9.02 -11.48
CA PHE A 95 3.41 -9.16 -10.69
C PHE A 95 2.15 -8.83 -11.49
N VAL A 96 2.17 -7.74 -12.27
CA VAL A 96 1.03 -7.37 -13.15
C VAL A 96 0.77 -8.48 -14.17
N LEU A 97 1.82 -9.04 -14.78
CA LEU A 97 1.69 -10.15 -15.71
C LEU A 97 1.12 -11.41 -15.02
N LEU A 98 1.59 -11.75 -13.82
CA LEU A 98 1.13 -12.92 -13.06
C LEU A 98 -0.33 -12.77 -12.58
N THR A 99 -0.78 -11.54 -12.33
CA THR A 99 -2.16 -11.24 -11.91
C THR A 99 -3.18 -11.66 -12.96
N HIS A 100 -2.80 -11.70 -14.25
CA HIS A 100 -3.66 -12.22 -15.31
C HIS A 100 -3.95 -13.73 -15.19
N LEU A 101 -3.07 -14.49 -14.52
CA LEU A 101 -3.25 -15.91 -14.28
C LEU A 101 -4.03 -16.14 -12.98
N ASP A 102 -3.46 -15.68 -11.87
CA ASP A 102 -4.01 -15.87 -10.53
C ASP A 102 -3.51 -14.77 -9.60
N PHE A 103 -4.42 -13.97 -9.07
CA PHE A 103 -4.11 -12.91 -8.12
C PHE A 103 -3.38 -13.44 -6.87
N PHE A 104 -3.80 -14.59 -6.33
CA PHE A 104 -3.19 -15.15 -5.11
C PHE A 104 -1.79 -15.72 -5.34
N ILE A 105 -1.58 -16.39 -6.48
CA ILE A 105 -0.25 -16.90 -6.86
C ILE A 105 0.67 -15.71 -7.15
N ALA A 106 0.17 -14.68 -7.83
CA ALA A 106 0.90 -13.45 -8.09
C ALA A 106 1.32 -12.77 -6.76
N LEU A 107 0.42 -12.65 -5.79
CA LEU A 107 0.71 -12.08 -4.46
C LEU A 107 1.78 -12.86 -3.71
N GLY A 108 1.68 -14.19 -3.67
CA GLY A 108 2.66 -15.03 -2.98
C GLY A 108 4.04 -14.93 -3.63
N CYS A 109 4.07 -15.09 -4.95
CA CYS A 109 5.31 -15.00 -5.73
C CYS A 109 5.95 -13.62 -5.60
N PHE A 110 5.18 -12.54 -5.73
CA PHE A 110 5.67 -11.18 -5.58
C PHE A 110 6.18 -10.92 -4.15
N GLY A 111 5.42 -11.27 -3.11
CA GLY A 111 5.83 -11.08 -1.72
C GLY A 111 7.10 -11.86 -1.37
N GLY A 112 7.21 -13.09 -1.84
CA GLY A 112 8.40 -13.93 -1.68
C GLY A 112 9.62 -13.39 -2.41
N LEU A 113 9.47 -13.04 -3.70
CA LEU A 113 10.55 -12.48 -4.52
C LEU A 113 10.99 -11.10 -4.01
N LEU A 114 10.07 -10.27 -3.54
CA LEU A 114 10.37 -8.96 -2.98
C LEU A 114 11.16 -9.10 -1.67
N SER A 115 10.72 -9.98 -0.77
CA SER A 115 11.44 -10.29 0.48
C SER A 115 12.85 -10.83 0.19
N PHE A 116 12.97 -11.70 -0.83
CA PHE A 116 14.26 -12.20 -1.29
C PHE A 116 15.17 -11.08 -1.82
N SER A 117 14.61 -10.16 -2.62
CA SER A 117 15.35 -9.03 -3.20
C SER A 117 15.87 -8.04 -2.15
N TRP A 118 15.24 -7.98 -0.98
CA TRP A 118 15.64 -7.15 0.15
C TRP A 118 16.69 -7.82 1.06
N GLY A 119 17.14 -9.03 0.70
CA GLY A 119 18.25 -9.71 1.36
C GLY A 119 17.85 -10.67 2.48
N GLU A 120 16.55 -10.92 2.69
CA GLU A 120 16.09 -11.93 3.63
C GLU A 120 16.44 -13.31 3.08
N ARG A 121 17.47 -13.96 3.65
CA ARG A 121 17.92 -15.31 3.25
C ARG A 121 17.32 -16.42 4.09
N ARG A 122 16.52 -16.08 5.10
CA ARG A 122 15.88 -17.08 5.95
C ARG A 122 14.73 -17.73 5.20
N LEU A 123 14.99 -18.92 4.64
CA LEU A 123 14.00 -19.70 3.88
C LEU A 123 12.67 -19.87 4.63
N GLY A 124 12.71 -20.02 5.96
CA GLY A 124 11.51 -20.09 6.78
C GLY A 124 10.67 -18.81 6.80
N ALA A 125 11.31 -17.63 6.85
CA ALA A 125 10.60 -16.35 6.78
C ALA A 125 10.07 -16.11 5.35
N LEU A 126 10.85 -16.47 4.33
CA LEU A 126 10.42 -16.39 2.93
C LEU A 126 9.17 -17.23 2.66
N PHE A 127 9.16 -18.47 3.12
CA PHE A 127 8.03 -19.37 2.95
C PHE A 127 6.81 -18.88 3.73
N LEU A 128 7.03 -18.38 4.95
CA LEU A 128 5.97 -17.81 5.77
C LEU A 128 5.36 -16.59 5.09
N VAL A 129 6.13 -15.65 4.56
CA VAL A 129 5.58 -14.50 3.81
C VAL A 129 4.87 -14.96 2.53
N THR A 130 5.48 -15.87 1.75
CA THR A 130 4.91 -16.37 0.49
C THR A 130 3.58 -17.07 0.66
N LEU A 131 3.34 -17.74 1.80
CA LEU A 131 2.11 -18.50 2.06
C LEU A 131 1.13 -17.72 2.97
N LEU A 132 1.62 -17.15 4.07
CA LEU A 132 0.80 -16.43 5.05
C LEU A 132 0.19 -15.17 4.43
N LEU A 133 0.92 -14.43 3.60
CA LEU A 133 0.40 -13.20 3.01
C LEU A 133 -0.79 -13.47 2.07
N PRO A 134 -0.71 -14.38 1.07
CA PRO A 134 -1.88 -14.73 0.26
C PRO A 134 -3.02 -15.34 1.06
N THR A 135 -2.73 -16.20 2.05
CA THR A 135 -3.76 -16.81 2.90
C THR A 135 -4.47 -15.75 3.76
N PHE A 136 -3.73 -14.85 4.39
CA PHE A 136 -4.30 -13.77 5.19
C PHE A 136 -5.14 -12.84 4.33
N VAL A 137 -4.64 -12.44 3.16
CA VAL A 137 -5.39 -11.64 2.20
C VAL A 137 -6.65 -12.39 1.76
N PHE A 138 -6.56 -13.68 1.45
CA PHE A 138 -7.74 -14.48 1.11
C PHE A 138 -8.80 -14.44 2.22
N PHE A 139 -8.43 -14.74 3.47
CA PHE A 139 -9.38 -14.70 4.59
C PHE A 139 -9.91 -13.30 4.88
N LEU A 140 -9.08 -12.27 4.76
CA LEU A 140 -9.52 -10.89 4.95
C LEU A 140 -10.62 -10.54 3.95
N PHE A 141 -10.45 -10.90 2.68
CA PHE A 141 -11.44 -10.56 1.66
C PHE A 141 -12.64 -11.49 1.63
N ASP A 142 -12.48 -12.77 1.96
CA ASP A 142 -13.58 -13.73 2.06
C ASP A 142 -14.44 -13.48 3.32
N LEU A 143 -13.79 -13.35 4.48
CA LEU A 143 -14.46 -13.30 5.78
C LEU A 143 -14.81 -11.89 6.26
N VAL A 144 -13.97 -10.89 5.94
CA VAL A 144 -14.22 -9.49 6.37
C VAL A 144 -14.92 -8.69 5.28
N PHE A 145 -14.58 -8.91 4.01
CA PHE A 145 -15.16 -8.12 2.90
C PHE A 145 -16.31 -8.81 2.17
N GLU A 146 -16.49 -10.13 2.31
CA GLU A 146 -17.48 -10.94 1.55
C GLU A 146 -17.39 -10.74 0.01
N VAL A 147 -16.22 -10.32 -0.50
CA VAL A 147 -16.02 -10.03 -1.92
C VAL A 147 -15.57 -11.29 -2.64
N ARG A 148 -16.37 -11.74 -3.62
CA ARG A 148 -15.98 -12.85 -4.50
C ARG A 148 -14.93 -12.39 -5.51
N PHE A 149 -13.74 -12.97 -5.42
CA PHE A 149 -12.67 -12.67 -6.36
C PHE A 149 -12.92 -13.24 -7.77
N PRO A 150 -12.38 -12.58 -8.81
CA PRO A 150 -12.36 -13.11 -10.16
C PRO A 150 -11.68 -14.47 -10.22
N ARG A 151 -12.20 -15.36 -11.06
CA ARG A 151 -11.79 -16.76 -11.16
C ARG A 151 -10.33 -16.88 -11.65
N GLY A 152 -9.44 -17.37 -10.80
CA GLY A 152 -8.13 -17.92 -11.15
C GLY A 152 -8.09 -19.45 -10.93
N LEU A 153 -6.95 -20.12 -11.14
CA LEU A 153 -6.77 -21.57 -10.94
C LEU A 153 -7.16 -22.03 -9.52
N LEU A 154 -6.78 -21.29 -8.47
CA LEU A 154 -7.13 -21.65 -7.09
C LEU A 154 -8.62 -21.43 -6.79
N THR A 155 -9.20 -20.37 -7.37
CA THR A 155 -10.63 -20.08 -7.22
C THR A 155 -11.49 -21.05 -8.04
N ASN A 156 -10.98 -21.59 -9.14
CA ASN A 156 -11.65 -22.64 -9.94
C ASN A 156 -11.73 -23.97 -9.16
N LEU A 157 -10.70 -24.28 -8.36
CA LEU A 157 -10.67 -25.46 -7.49
C LEU A 157 -11.58 -25.33 -6.25
N TRP A 158 -11.87 -24.10 -5.79
CA TRP A 158 -12.75 -23.83 -4.64
C TRP A 158 -14.21 -23.57 -5.01
N TYR A 159 -14.48 -23.03 -6.21
CA TYR A 159 -15.84 -22.81 -6.73
C TYR A 159 -16.34 -23.91 -7.67
N GLY A 160 -15.50 -24.91 -7.96
CA GLY A 160 -15.86 -26.11 -8.71
C GLY A 160 -16.71 -27.09 -7.91
#